data_AF-A0A1H5GPF8-F1
#
_entry.id   AF-A0A1H5GPF8-F1
#
_cell.length_a   1.000
_cell.length_b   1.000
_cell.length_c   1.000
_cell.angle_alpha   90.00
_cell.angle_beta   90.00
_cell.angle_gamma   90.00
#
_symmetry.space_group_name_H-M   'P 1'
#
loop_
_entity.id
_entity.type
_entity.pdbx_description
1 polymer ?
#
loop_
_entity_poly.entity_id
_entity_poly.type
_entity_poly.pdbx_seq_one_letter_code
_entity_poly.pdbx_strand_id
1 'polypeptide(L)'
;MVLVVGVAGSGKSTVGRLLAERLGWAYRDADEFHSPAGRAKMAAGHALTDSDRRPWLAAIGEWMDGAMAARRQAVVTCSALKRAYRDELLAGRPGVLLVYLHGSPDLLRSRLAGRHGHFFPAGLLESQLAVLEEPTPDEHPLVVEVDQPPEAVVAAVLSLMDREAASGRGAPGPDAERGGHAVPRDGPSGSPGPTGEPWRLVHGEQSAVVVQLGGALRAYDVAGRPLLDGFSAGSSVTGGRGQLLVPWPNRVGDGRYDFGGRSLQLPLTEVDKNNAIHGLLRWTLWKLLARTDDAVLLGTTLCPQPGYPFLLDVRAEYRLGPDGLSTVVHATNTGTEPAPYGVGQHPYLTVGTGLVDGVVLTVPARYLLRTDDRGLPVGREPVDGTPYDFRAGRPIGDLRLDTAFTGLDRGPDGRAVVRLAHPSEPRGVDVLLGEGTRYVQVYTGDTLPDPGQRRRGVAVEAMSCPPDAFRSGTDLTVLEPGASHVLRWGLSPWGYA
;
A
#
# COMPACT_ATOMS: atom_id res chain seq x y z
N MET A 1 -11.83 11.81 25.11
CA MET A 1 -12.31 10.47 25.56
C MET A 1 -12.47 9.60 24.33
N VAL A 2 -12.40 8.28 24.43
CA VAL A 2 -12.58 7.37 23.28
C VAL A 2 -13.75 6.41 23.53
N LEU A 3 -14.66 6.33 22.57
CA LEU A 3 -15.77 5.37 22.52
C LEU A 3 -15.45 4.33 21.44
N VAL A 4 -15.16 3.09 21.86
CA VAL A 4 -14.85 1.97 20.96
C VAL A 4 -16.10 1.14 20.70
N VAL A 5 -16.57 1.11 19.46
CA VAL A 5 -17.78 0.40 19.03
C VAL A 5 -17.47 -0.75 18.06
N GLY A 6 -18.39 -1.71 17.98
CA GLY A 6 -18.25 -2.88 17.13
C GLY A 6 -19.14 -4.05 17.56
N VAL A 7 -19.27 -5.05 16.70
CA VAL A 7 -20.08 -6.25 16.94
C VAL A 7 -19.37 -7.22 17.90
N ALA A 8 -20.08 -8.15 18.53
CA ALA A 8 -19.48 -9.25 19.26
C ALA A 8 -18.45 -10.00 18.38
N GLY A 9 -17.31 -10.37 18.96
CA GLY A 9 -16.21 -11.00 18.22
C GLY A 9 -15.21 -10.02 17.58
N SER A 10 -15.51 -8.71 17.51
CA SER A 10 -14.57 -7.73 16.94
C SER A 10 -13.38 -7.40 17.84
N GLY A 11 -13.37 -7.90 19.08
CA GLY A 11 -12.26 -7.70 20.01
C GLY A 11 -12.34 -6.42 20.86
N LYS A 12 -13.50 -5.72 20.89
CA LYS A 12 -13.73 -4.49 21.68
C LYS A 12 -13.06 -4.48 23.06
N SER A 13 -13.40 -5.43 23.95
CA SER A 13 -12.88 -5.42 25.33
C SER A 13 -11.36 -5.63 25.38
N THR A 14 -10.79 -6.41 24.45
CA THR A 14 -9.34 -6.60 24.34
C THR A 14 -8.66 -5.32 23.85
N VAL A 15 -9.15 -4.75 22.74
CA VAL A 15 -8.60 -3.54 22.14
C VAL A 15 -8.77 -2.34 23.07
N GLY A 16 -9.93 -2.16 23.69
CA GLY A 16 -10.22 -1.06 24.59
C GLY A 16 -9.34 -1.07 25.85
N ARG A 17 -9.09 -2.26 26.42
CA ARG A 17 -8.17 -2.41 27.55
C ARG A 17 -6.72 -2.12 27.17
N LEU A 18 -6.22 -2.73 26.08
CA LEU A 18 -4.87 -2.48 25.58
C LEU A 18 -4.65 -1.01 25.20
N LEU A 19 -5.66 -0.36 24.61
CA LEU A 19 -5.63 1.06 24.27
C LEU A 19 -5.56 1.93 25.52
N ALA A 20 -6.40 1.65 26.52
CA ALA A 20 -6.38 2.36 27.80
C ALA A 20 -5.03 2.19 28.51
N GLU A 21 -4.46 0.99 28.55
CA GLU A 21 -3.13 0.70 29.10
C GLU A 21 -2.03 1.51 28.38
N ARG A 22 -2.04 1.53 27.04
CA ARG A 22 -1.07 2.31 26.23
C ARG A 22 -1.16 3.82 26.46
N LEU A 23 -2.37 4.33 26.69
CA LEU A 23 -2.61 5.76 26.91
C LEU A 23 -2.48 6.18 28.39
N GLY A 24 -2.44 5.22 29.32
CA GLY A 24 -2.54 5.50 30.75
C GLY A 24 -3.92 6.02 31.17
N TRP A 25 -4.99 5.64 30.45
CA TRP A 25 -6.36 6.13 30.65
C TRP A 25 -7.20 5.12 31.45
N ALA A 26 -8.32 5.58 32.01
CA ALA A 26 -9.29 4.68 32.63
C ALA A 26 -9.98 3.81 31.56
N TYR A 27 -10.25 2.54 31.86
CA TYR A 27 -11.03 1.65 31.01
C TYR A 27 -12.39 1.34 31.64
N ARG A 28 -13.43 1.26 30.82
CA ARG A 28 -14.76 0.79 31.23
C ARG A 28 -15.41 -0.03 30.13
N ASP A 29 -16.01 -1.17 30.49
CA ASP A 29 -16.82 -1.95 29.57
C ASP A 29 -18.31 -1.58 29.72
N ALA A 30 -18.99 -1.24 28.62
CA ALA A 30 -20.40 -0.89 28.66
C ALA A 30 -21.29 -2.03 29.17
N ASP A 31 -20.85 -3.29 29.06
CA ASP A 31 -21.63 -4.44 29.53
C ASP A 31 -21.84 -4.40 31.05
N GLU A 32 -21.00 -3.69 31.80
CA GLU A 32 -21.13 -3.48 33.25
C GLU A 32 -22.36 -2.63 33.63
N PHE A 33 -22.87 -1.81 32.70
CA PHE A 33 -24.01 -0.92 32.95
C PHE A 33 -25.37 -1.58 32.68
N HIS A 34 -25.40 -2.83 32.22
CA HIS A 34 -26.67 -3.52 32.02
C HIS A 34 -27.42 -3.71 33.34
N SER A 35 -28.74 -3.62 33.29
CA SER A 35 -29.58 -4.02 34.42
C SER A 35 -29.52 -5.54 34.62
N PRO A 36 -29.83 -6.05 35.84
CA PRO A 36 -29.95 -7.49 36.07
C PRO A 36 -30.91 -8.17 35.07
N ALA A 37 -32.01 -7.51 34.72
CA ALA A 37 -32.98 -8.00 33.73
C ALA A 37 -32.39 -8.09 32.31
N GLY A 38 -31.62 -7.07 31.88
CA GLY A 38 -30.94 -7.08 30.58
C GLY A 38 -29.89 -8.19 30.48
N ARG A 39 -29.10 -8.39 31.54
CA ARG A 39 -28.14 -9.51 31.62
C ARG A 39 -28.83 -10.87 31.57
N ALA A 40 -29.93 -11.05 32.31
CA ALA A 40 -30.69 -12.30 32.30
C ALA A 40 -31.28 -12.60 30.91
N LYS A 41 -31.79 -11.58 30.22
CA LYS A 41 -32.35 -11.71 28.86
C LYS A 41 -31.28 -12.14 27.83
N MET A 42 -30.10 -11.52 27.87
CA MET A 42 -28.98 -11.91 26.99
C MET A 42 -28.41 -13.29 27.35
N ALA A 43 -28.32 -13.64 28.64
CA ALA A 43 -27.89 -14.96 29.09
C ALA A 43 -28.84 -16.08 28.62
N ALA A 44 -30.13 -15.77 28.49
CA ALA A 44 -31.14 -16.65 27.88
C ALA A 44 -31.08 -16.68 26.34
N GLY A 45 -30.15 -15.96 25.70
CA GLY A 45 -29.99 -15.91 24.25
C GLY A 45 -30.97 -14.99 23.53
N HIS A 46 -31.73 -14.18 24.26
CA HIS A 46 -32.66 -13.21 23.67
C HIS A 46 -31.97 -11.85 23.46
N ALA A 47 -32.09 -11.31 22.25
CA ALA A 47 -31.58 -9.98 21.93
C ALA A 47 -32.31 -8.88 22.73
N LEU A 48 -31.57 -7.85 23.14
CA LEU A 48 -32.12 -6.65 23.75
C LEU A 48 -32.81 -5.79 22.69
N THR A 49 -34.03 -5.34 22.99
CA THR A 49 -34.79 -4.37 22.19
C THR A 49 -34.30 -2.95 22.44
N ASP A 50 -34.71 -2.00 21.60
CA ASP A 50 -34.40 -0.58 21.77
C ASP A 50 -34.89 -0.04 23.12
N SER A 51 -36.05 -0.54 23.61
CA SER A 51 -36.56 -0.20 24.94
C SER A 51 -35.70 -0.76 26.08
N ASP A 52 -35.09 -1.93 25.89
CA ASP A 52 -34.17 -2.52 26.88
C ASP A 52 -32.83 -1.76 26.90
N ARG A 53 -32.42 -1.20 25.75
CA ARG A 53 -31.14 -0.51 25.57
C ARG A 53 -31.16 0.94 26.04
N ARG A 54 -32.31 1.63 26.02
CA ARG A 54 -32.41 3.05 26.40
C ARG A 54 -31.89 3.34 27.82
N PRO A 55 -32.29 2.63 28.89
CA PRO A 55 -31.75 2.89 30.23
C PRO A 55 -30.25 2.60 30.34
N TRP A 56 -29.75 1.64 29.53
CA TRP A 56 -28.34 1.28 29.47
C TRP A 56 -27.49 2.35 28.79
N LEU A 57 -27.96 2.91 27.66
CA LEU A 57 -27.31 4.03 26.97
C LEU A 57 -27.28 5.29 27.84
N ALA A 58 -28.39 5.60 28.52
CA ALA A 58 -28.44 6.72 29.48
C ALA A 58 -27.41 6.57 30.61
N ALA A 59 -27.27 5.38 31.20
CA ALA A 59 -26.30 5.13 32.27
C ALA A 59 -24.84 5.26 31.78
N ILE A 60 -24.54 4.86 30.55
CA ILE A 60 -23.22 5.08 29.94
C ILE A 60 -22.98 6.58 29.71
N GLY A 61 -23.98 7.30 29.18
CA GLY A 61 -23.92 8.74 28.95
C GLY A 61 -23.65 9.52 30.24
N GLU A 62 -24.40 9.23 31.31
CA GLU A 62 -24.19 9.83 32.64
C GLU A 62 -22.77 9.59 33.18
N TRP A 63 -22.24 8.37 32.99
CA TRP A 63 -20.87 8.06 33.40
C TRP A 63 -19.83 8.81 32.55
N MET A 64 -20.04 8.90 31.23
CA MET A 64 -19.18 9.67 30.32
C MET A 64 -19.18 11.15 30.72
N ASP A 65 -20.34 11.72 31.03
CA ASP A 65 -20.49 13.10 31.49
C ASP A 65 -19.75 13.32 32.81
N GLY A 66 -19.89 12.40 33.77
CA GLY A 66 -19.15 12.45 35.04
C GLY A 66 -17.64 12.37 34.85
N ALA A 67 -17.15 11.52 33.94
CA ALA A 67 -15.73 11.42 33.61
C ALA A 67 -15.21 12.69 32.91
N MET A 68 -15.99 13.27 31.99
CA MET A 68 -15.65 14.52 31.31
C MET A 68 -15.64 15.72 32.27
N ALA A 69 -16.63 15.83 33.15
CA ALA A 69 -16.69 16.87 34.18
C ALA A 69 -15.49 16.78 35.14
N ALA A 70 -15.05 15.56 35.47
CA ALA A 70 -13.84 15.31 36.26
C ALA A 70 -12.52 15.45 35.47
N ARG A 71 -12.57 15.86 34.18
CA ARG A 71 -11.43 15.93 33.25
C ARG A 71 -10.62 14.63 33.17
N ARG A 72 -11.27 13.48 33.37
CA ARG A 72 -10.64 12.17 33.33
C ARG A 72 -10.66 11.63 31.91
N GLN A 73 -9.49 11.29 31.38
CA GLN A 73 -9.38 10.60 30.11
C GLN A 73 -9.76 9.12 30.29
N ALA A 74 -10.60 8.60 29.40
CA ALA A 74 -11.11 7.25 29.48
C ALA A 74 -11.37 6.64 28.10
N VAL A 75 -11.32 5.31 28.06
CA VAL A 75 -11.76 4.46 26.96
C VAL A 75 -12.98 3.68 27.44
N VAL A 76 -14.09 3.82 26.72
CA VAL A 76 -15.31 3.03 26.95
C VAL A 76 -15.61 2.17 25.73
N THR A 77 -15.85 0.89 25.93
CA THR A 77 -16.27 -0.01 24.84
C THR A 77 -17.78 -0.18 24.88
N CYS A 78 -18.46 -0.14 23.72
CA CYS A 78 -19.92 -0.20 23.67
C CYS A 78 -20.43 -0.93 22.42
N SER A 79 -21.49 -1.72 22.57
CA SER A 79 -22.25 -2.29 21.43
C SER A 79 -23.29 -1.30 20.89
N ALA A 80 -22.86 -0.07 20.59
CA ALA A 80 -23.70 0.96 19.96
C ALA A 80 -23.86 0.68 18.45
N LEU A 81 -24.67 -0.33 18.12
CA LEU A 81 -24.79 -0.89 16.78
C LEU A 81 -25.62 -0.04 15.80
N LYS A 82 -26.54 0.79 16.31
CA LYS A 82 -27.35 1.72 15.50
C LYS A 82 -26.81 3.14 15.60
N ARG A 83 -27.01 3.93 14.55
CA ARG A 83 -26.68 5.37 14.53
C ARG A 83 -27.36 6.11 15.68
N ALA A 84 -28.65 5.86 15.91
CA ALA A 84 -29.39 6.47 17.01
C ALA A 84 -28.74 6.25 18.40
N TYR A 85 -28.06 5.12 18.61
CA TYR A 85 -27.35 4.84 19.87
C TYR A 85 -26.05 5.63 19.99
N ARG A 86 -25.35 5.78 18.86
CA ARG A 86 -24.12 6.59 18.80
C ARG A 86 -24.46 8.06 18.95
N ASP A 87 -25.53 8.54 18.32
CA ASP A 87 -26.04 9.89 18.50
C ASP A 87 -26.37 10.17 19.97
N GLU A 88 -27.03 9.26 20.69
CA GLU A 88 -27.30 9.42 22.13
C GLU A 88 -26.02 9.53 22.98
N LEU A 89 -24.99 8.77 22.65
CA LEU A 89 -23.71 8.77 23.36
C LEU A 89 -22.78 9.93 22.95
N LEU A 90 -22.90 10.47 21.73
CA LEU A 90 -22.03 11.53 21.21
C LEU A 90 -22.67 12.92 21.31
N ALA A 91 -24.00 13.02 21.34
CA ALA A 91 -24.71 14.29 21.45
C ALA A 91 -24.28 15.06 22.71
N GLY A 92 -23.89 16.32 22.52
CA GLY A 92 -23.38 17.18 23.60
C GLY A 92 -21.94 16.85 24.05
N ARG A 93 -21.25 15.90 23.40
CA ARG A 93 -19.90 15.44 23.79
C ARG A 93 -18.88 15.54 22.64
N PRO A 94 -18.62 16.74 22.09
CA PRO A 94 -17.77 16.92 20.89
C PRO A 94 -16.30 16.49 21.06
N GLY A 95 -15.83 16.23 22.28
CA GLY A 95 -14.47 15.73 22.58
C GLY A 95 -14.37 14.20 22.70
N VAL A 96 -15.42 13.46 22.34
CA VAL A 96 -15.43 12.00 22.31
C VAL A 96 -15.06 11.53 20.90
N LEU A 97 -13.97 10.78 20.78
CA LEU A 97 -13.57 10.13 19.53
C LEU A 97 -14.31 8.81 19.38
N LEU A 98 -15.00 8.63 18.26
CA LEU A 98 -15.65 7.39 17.89
C LEU A 98 -14.66 6.47 17.17
N VAL A 99 -14.36 5.30 17.74
CA VAL A 99 -13.53 4.26 17.10
C VAL A 99 -14.43 3.10 16.72
N TYR A 100 -14.48 2.73 15.44
CA TYR A 100 -15.25 1.60 14.96
C TYR A 100 -14.34 0.44 14.59
N LEU A 101 -14.51 -0.69 15.29
CA LEU A 101 -13.82 -1.93 15.00
C LEU A 101 -14.63 -2.74 13.98
N HIS A 102 -14.22 -2.65 12.72
CA HIS A 102 -14.84 -3.33 11.59
C HIS A 102 -14.23 -4.72 11.37
N GLY A 103 -15.07 -5.72 11.12
CA GLY A 103 -14.63 -7.08 10.83
C GLY A 103 -15.69 -7.84 10.06
N SER A 104 -15.26 -8.65 9.09
CA SER A 104 -16.18 -9.41 8.24
C SER A 104 -17.01 -10.41 9.07
N PRO A 105 -18.27 -10.70 8.67
CA PRO A 105 -19.12 -11.67 9.35
C PRO A 105 -18.42 -13.02 9.60
N ASP A 106 -17.65 -13.51 8.62
CA ASP A 106 -16.94 -14.79 8.73
C ASP A 106 -15.80 -14.75 9.75
N LEU A 107 -15.05 -13.65 9.82
CA LEU A 107 -14.04 -13.44 10.84
C LEU A 107 -14.66 -13.40 12.24
N LEU A 108 -15.77 -12.66 12.41
CA LEU A 108 -16.48 -12.55 13.68
C LEU A 108 -17.02 -13.90 14.15
N ARG A 109 -17.63 -14.69 13.24
CA ARG A 109 -18.09 -16.06 13.52
C ARG A 109 -16.93 -16.96 13.95
N SER A 110 -15.84 -16.97 13.18
CA SER A 110 -14.65 -17.76 13.48
C SER A 110 -14.08 -17.45 14.87
N ARG A 111 -13.97 -16.16 15.22
CA ARG A 111 -13.48 -15.73 16.54
C ARG A 111 -14.39 -16.11 17.69
N LEU A 112 -15.71 -16.06 17.50
CA LEU A 112 -16.65 -16.48 18.53
C LEU A 112 -16.67 -18.00 18.69
N ALA A 113 -16.54 -18.76 17.61
CA ALA A 113 -16.45 -20.23 17.66
C ALA A 113 -15.20 -20.72 18.41
N GLY A 114 -14.08 -19.99 18.30
CA GLY A 114 -12.82 -20.30 18.99
C GLY A 114 -12.74 -19.86 20.45
N ARG A 115 -13.75 -19.19 21.02
CA ARG A 115 -13.73 -18.72 22.42
C ARG A 115 -14.06 -19.86 23.39
N HIS A 116 -13.04 -20.34 24.12
CA HIS A 116 -13.25 -21.19 25.28
C HIS A 116 -13.56 -20.31 26.52
N GLY A 117 -14.76 -20.43 27.10
CA GLY A 117 -15.03 -19.95 28.48
C GLY A 117 -16.04 -18.82 28.67
N HIS A 118 -16.66 -18.25 27.64
CA HIS A 118 -17.82 -17.36 27.83
C HIS A 118 -18.92 -17.70 26.82
N PHE A 119 -20.07 -18.13 27.35
CA PHE A 119 -21.26 -18.53 26.62
C PHE A 119 -21.87 -17.29 25.91
N PHE A 120 -21.40 -16.99 24.70
CA PHE A 120 -22.07 -16.05 23.80
C PHE A 120 -22.85 -16.88 22.76
N PRO A 121 -24.18 -17.02 22.90
CA PRO A 121 -24.98 -17.81 21.98
C PRO A 121 -24.80 -17.32 20.54
N ALA A 122 -24.52 -18.24 19.62
CA ALA A 122 -24.28 -17.91 18.21
C ALA A 122 -25.40 -17.05 17.58
N GLY A 123 -26.65 -17.25 18.01
CA GLY A 123 -27.80 -16.44 17.56
C GLY A 123 -27.73 -14.96 17.91
N LEU A 124 -26.96 -14.55 18.93
CA LEU A 124 -26.80 -13.14 19.26
C LEU A 124 -25.89 -12.41 18.26
N LEU A 125 -24.90 -13.08 17.66
CA LEU A 125 -24.06 -12.46 16.63
C LEU A 125 -24.90 -12.08 15.42
N GLU A 126 -25.70 -13.01 14.91
CA GLU A 126 -26.56 -12.75 13.75
C GLU A 126 -27.58 -11.65 14.06
N SER A 127 -28.14 -11.60 15.28
CA SER A 127 -29.02 -10.50 15.69
C SER A 127 -28.31 -9.14 15.72
N GLN A 128 -27.01 -9.11 16.05
CA GLN A 128 -26.23 -7.87 16.07
C GLN A 128 -25.85 -7.41 14.66
N LEU A 129 -25.47 -8.35 13.77
CA LEU A 129 -25.18 -8.05 12.37
C LEU A 129 -26.45 -7.55 11.65
N ALA A 130 -27.61 -8.12 11.95
CA ALA A 130 -28.87 -7.71 11.34
C ALA A 130 -29.33 -6.28 11.72
N VAL A 131 -28.89 -5.77 12.88
CA VAL A 131 -29.23 -4.41 13.35
C VAL A 131 -28.05 -3.45 13.30
N LEU A 132 -26.90 -3.88 12.77
CA LEU A 132 -25.73 -3.03 12.62
C LEU A 132 -25.99 -2.00 11.53
N GLU A 133 -25.98 -0.75 11.92
CA GLU A 133 -25.88 0.40 11.01
C GLU A 133 -24.44 0.89 11.09
N GLU A 134 -23.62 0.55 10.10
CA GLU A 134 -22.22 0.93 10.09
C GLU A 134 -22.06 2.46 10.19
N PRO A 135 -21.10 2.96 10.99
CA PRO A 135 -20.86 4.40 11.10
C PRO A 135 -20.55 5.04 9.75
N THR A 136 -21.27 6.11 9.43
CA THR A 136 -21.07 6.86 8.19
C THR A 136 -20.04 7.99 8.36
N PRO A 137 -19.43 8.53 7.29
CA PRO A 137 -18.37 9.55 7.41
C PRO A 137 -18.75 10.83 8.17
N ASP A 138 -20.04 11.20 8.22
CA ASP A 138 -20.57 12.33 8.98
C ASP A 138 -20.61 12.09 10.51
N GLU A 139 -20.48 10.84 10.96
CA GLU A 139 -20.26 10.49 12.36
C GLU A 139 -18.77 10.58 12.76
N HIS A 140 -17.90 10.93 11.80
CA HIS A 140 -16.45 11.02 11.94
C HIS A 140 -15.78 9.81 12.64
N PRO A 141 -16.08 8.57 12.22
CA PRO A 141 -15.52 7.38 12.86
C PRO A 141 -14.06 7.17 12.49
N LEU A 142 -13.25 6.79 13.48
CA LEU A 142 -11.96 6.15 13.27
C LEU A 142 -12.19 4.65 13.01
N VAL A 143 -12.34 4.27 11.75
CA VAL A 143 -12.59 2.88 11.34
C VAL A 143 -11.28 2.09 11.31
N VAL A 144 -11.25 0.95 11.99
CA VAL A 144 -10.09 0.05 12.06
C VAL A 144 -10.50 -1.39 11.76
N GLU A 145 -9.87 -2.00 10.76
CA GLU A 145 -10.01 -3.41 10.46
C GLU A 145 -9.44 -4.28 11.58
N VAL A 146 -10.15 -5.36 11.91
CA VAL A 146 -9.76 -6.26 13.01
C VAL A 146 -9.20 -7.58 12.55
N ASP A 147 -8.87 -7.78 11.27
CA ASP A 147 -8.29 -9.03 10.73
C ASP A 147 -6.83 -9.27 11.15
N GLN A 148 -6.19 -8.27 11.77
CA GLN A 148 -4.87 -8.33 12.41
C GLN A 148 -4.90 -8.65 13.93
N PRO A 149 -3.73 -8.95 14.54
CA PRO A 149 -3.61 -9.10 16.00
C PRO A 149 -4.01 -7.84 16.80
N PRO A 150 -4.53 -7.98 18.04
CA PRO A 150 -5.03 -6.85 18.84
C PRO A 150 -4.03 -5.70 19.02
N GLU A 151 -2.74 -5.98 19.14
CA GLU A 151 -1.68 -4.98 19.31
C GLU A 151 -1.52 -4.10 18.07
N ALA A 152 -1.71 -4.67 16.88
CA ALA A 152 -1.69 -3.96 15.61
C ALA A 152 -2.96 -3.12 15.42
N VAL A 153 -4.12 -3.63 15.85
CA VAL A 153 -5.37 -2.84 15.90
C VAL A 153 -5.19 -1.62 16.81
N VAL A 154 -4.63 -1.79 18.00
CA VAL A 154 -4.38 -0.68 18.93
C VAL A 154 -3.39 0.34 18.35
N ALA A 155 -2.33 -0.11 17.68
CA ALA A 155 -1.39 0.78 17.00
C ALA A 155 -2.07 1.61 15.90
N ALA A 156 -2.97 1.00 15.12
CA ALA A 156 -3.76 1.70 14.11
C ALA A 156 -4.70 2.75 14.73
N VAL A 157 -5.38 2.41 15.84
CA VAL A 157 -6.25 3.35 16.58
C VAL A 157 -5.45 4.55 17.10
N LEU A 158 -4.30 4.32 17.76
CA LEU A 158 -3.43 5.40 18.25
C LEU A 158 -2.98 6.32 17.11
N SER A 159 -2.54 5.73 15.99
CA SER A 159 -2.12 6.49 14.82
C SER A 159 -3.25 7.36 14.23
N LEU A 160 -4.49 6.86 14.23
CA LEU A 160 -5.67 7.62 13.82
C LEU A 160 -5.99 8.76 14.79
N MET A 161 -5.89 8.52 16.10
CA MET A 161 -6.09 9.53 17.14
C MET A 161 -5.07 10.67 17.04
N ASP A 162 -3.80 10.34 16.76
CA ASP A 162 -2.74 11.34 16.59
C ASP A 162 -2.98 12.22 15.35
N ARG A 163 -3.53 11.66 14.27
CA ARG A 163 -3.93 12.42 13.07
C ARG A 163 -5.10 13.36 13.35
N GLU A 164 -6.11 12.91 14.09
CA GLU A 164 -7.23 13.76 14.52
C GLU A 164 -6.74 14.93 15.39
N ALA A 165 -5.84 14.67 16.34
CA ALA A 165 -5.23 15.69 17.19
C ALA A 165 -4.40 16.70 16.37
N ALA A 166 -3.62 16.23 15.39
CA ALA A 166 -2.82 17.08 14.50
C ALA A 166 -3.68 17.91 13.53
N SER A 167 -4.91 17.48 13.24
CA SER A 167 -5.86 18.20 12.37
C SER A 167 -6.59 19.36 13.07
N GLY A 168 -6.33 19.59 14.37
CA GLY A 168 -6.74 20.80 15.08
C GLY A 168 -8.21 20.85 15.57
N ARG A 169 -8.95 19.74 15.56
CA ARG A 169 -10.36 19.71 16.03
C ARG A 169 -10.51 19.60 17.55
N GLY A 170 -9.79 20.42 18.30
CA GLY A 170 -9.71 20.31 19.76
C GLY A 170 -9.41 21.59 20.54
N ALA A 171 -9.90 22.76 20.12
CA ALA A 171 -10.04 23.93 21.01
C ALA A 171 -10.99 24.98 20.40
N PRO A 172 -11.96 25.55 21.16
CA PRO A 172 -12.67 26.76 20.75
C PRO A 172 -11.98 28.01 21.30
N GLY A 173 -11.78 29.02 20.45
CA GLY A 173 -11.37 30.38 20.83
C GLY A 173 -11.39 31.35 19.64
N PRO A 174 -11.76 32.65 19.82
CA PRO A 174 -12.52 33.42 18.82
C PRO A 174 -11.68 34.41 17.98
N ASP A 175 -12.28 34.82 16.86
CA ASP A 175 -12.13 36.06 16.07
C ASP A 175 -10.77 36.77 15.99
N ALA A 176 -10.22 36.91 14.77
CA ALA A 176 -10.23 38.18 14.04
C ALA A 176 -9.35 38.15 12.77
N GLU A 177 -9.86 38.85 11.76
CA GLU A 177 -9.32 39.14 10.43
C GLU A 177 -7.86 39.63 10.37
N ARG A 178 -7.12 39.26 9.30
CA ARG A 178 -6.71 40.15 8.18
C ARG A 178 -5.56 39.57 7.34
N GLY A 179 -5.79 39.59 6.03
CA GLY A 179 -4.88 39.73 4.88
C GLY A 179 -3.39 39.39 4.97
N GLY A 180 -2.95 38.55 4.02
CA GLY A 180 -1.55 38.51 3.57
C GLY A 180 -1.23 37.24 2.78
N HIS A 181 -1.02 37.37 1.47
CA HIS A 181 -0.35 36.36 0.66
C HIS A 181 1.00 36.00 1.29
N ALA A 182 1.16 34.74 1.71
CA ALA A 182 2.44 34.15 2.01
C ALA A 182 2.44 32.70 1.52
N VAL A 183 3.30 32.43 0.55
CA VAL A 183 3.70 31.09 0.11
C VAL A 183 4.17 30.30 1.34
N PRO A 184 3.69 29.08 1.61
CA PRO A 184 4.18 28.32 2.75
C PRO A 184 5.63 27.93 2.47
N ARG A 185 6.54 28.43 3.30
CA ARG A 185 7.91 27.94 3.39
C ARG A 185 7.86 26.55 4.01
N ASP A 186 8.39 25.56 3.30
CA ASP A 186 8.66 24.22 3.83
C ASP A 186 9.63 24.30 5.01
N GLY A 187 9.18 23.85 6.17
CA GLY A 187 10.00 23.49 7.32
C GLY A 187 9.81 21.99 7.62
N PRO A 188 10.87 21.22 7.92
CA PRO A 188 10.77 19.79 8.16
C PRO A 188 10.39 19.51 9.62
N SER A 189 9.24 18.86 9.87
CA SER A 189 8.98 18.08 11.11
C SER A 189 7.58 17.46 11.13
N GLY A 190 7.34 16.49 10.27
CA GLY A 190 6.32 15.46 10.50
C GLY A 190 7.06 14.14 10.78
N SER A 191 6.59 13.33 11.74
CA SER A 191 7.11 11.96 11.89
C SER A 191 7.03 11.26 10.53
N PRO A 192 8.10 10.58 10.05
CA PRO A 192 8.07 9.92 8.76
C PRO A 192 6.89 8.96 8.70
N GLY A 193 6.09 9.04 7.64
CA GLY A 193 5.02 8.08 7.39
C GLY A 193 5.56 6.64 7.26
N PRO A 194 4.70 5.63 7.01
CA PRO A 194 5.14 4.23 6.92
C PRO A 194 6.21 3.97 5.83
N THR A 195 6.39 4.90 4.89
CA THR A 195 7.41 4.83 3.83
C THR A 195 8.61 5.75 4.05
N GLY A 196 8.77 6.29 5.26
CA GLY A 196 9.84 7.23 5.60
C GLY A 196 9.65 8.61 4.97
N GLU A 197 10.77 9.32 4.79
CA GLU A 197 10.78 10.68 4.26
C GLU A 197 10.34 10.74 2.77
N PRO A 198 9.42 11.65 2.39
CA PRO A 198 9.09 11.90 1.00
C PRO A 198 9.89 13.07 0.41
N TRP A 199 10.33 12.93 -0.85
CA TRP A 199 10.96 13.99 -1.63
C TRP A 199 10.13 14.32 -2.85
N ARG A 200 9.62 15.55 -2.90
CA ARG A 200 8.86 16.09 -4.02
C ARG A 200 9.78 16.75 -5.04
N LEU A 201 9.57 16.40 -6.30
CA LEU A 201 10.18 17.00 -7.49
C LEU A 201 9.13 17.84 -8.22
N VAL A 202 9.54 18.96 -8.83
CA VAL A 202 8.70 19.85 -9.63
C VAL A 202 9.47 20.33 -10.86
N HIS A 203 8.80 20.34 -12.02
CA HIS A 203 9.29 20.96 -13.25
C HIS A 203 8.12 21.49 -14.08
N GLY A 204 7.91 22.80 -14.11
CA GLY A 204 6.71 23.39 -14.70
C GLY A 204 5.45 22.87 -14.00
N GLU A 205 4.49 22.34 -14.76
CA GLU A 205 3.25 21.74 -14.25
C GLU A 205 3.40 20.27 -13.82
N GLN A 206 4.61 19.71 -13.93
CA GLN A 206 4.89 18.34 -13.54
C GLN A 206 5.28 18.28 -12.06
N SER A 207 4.79 17.27 -11.34
CA SER A 207 5.30 16.96 -10.01
C SER A 207 5.37 15.46 -9.76
N ALA A 208 6.46 15.02 -9.13
CA ALA A 208 6.67 13.62 -8.76
C ALA A 208 7.06 13.52 -7.28
N VAL A 209 6.79 12.37 -6.66
CA VAL A 209 7.21 12.10 -5.28
C VAL A 209 7.91 10.76 -5.20
N VAL A 210 9.12 10.78 -4.65
CA VAL A 210 9.92 9.60 -4.31
C VAL A 210 9.95 9.46 -2.80
N VAL A 211 9.90 8.24 -2.26
CA VAL A 211 9.93 8.00 -0.81
C VAL A 211 11.18 7.22 -0.39
N GLN A 212 11.58 7.41 0.87
CA GLN A 212 12.76 6.79 1.48
C GLN A 212 12.74 5.26 1.43
N LEU A 213 11.61 4.64 1.75
CA LEU A 213 11.47 3.18 1.74
C LEU A 213 11.53 2.65 0.30
N GLY A 214 12.51 1.79 0.03
CA GLY A 214 12.73 1.19 -1.28
C GLY A 214 13.13 2.18 -2.39
N GLY A 215 13.37 3.45 -2.06
CA GLY A 215 13.58 4.52 -3.04
C GLY A 215 12.41 4.64 -4.00
N ALA A 216 11.19 4.34 -3.55
CA ALA A 216 10.05 4.07 -4.42
C ALA A 216 9.48 5.35 -5.05
N LEU A 217 9.14 5.27 -6.33
CA LEU A 217 8.40 6.32 -7.04
C LEU A 217 6.92 6.23 -6.67
N ARG A 218 6.48 7.07 -5.75
CA ARG A 218 5.13 7.01 -5.18
C ARG A 218 4.07 7.64 -6.07
N ALA A 219 4.38 8.80 -6.66
CA ALA A 219 3.41 9.59 -7.42
C ALA A 219 4.11 10.34 -8.56
N TYR A 220 3.39 10.54 -9.65
CA TYR A 220 3.76 11.44 -10.74
C TYR A 220 2.47 12.01 -11.34
N ASP A 221 2.44 13.33 -11.49
CA ASP A 221 1.30 14.14 -11.88
C ASP A 221 1.73 15.20 -12.89
N VAL A 222 0.84 15.51 -13.84
CA VAL A 222 1.00 16.61 -14.79
C VAL A 222 -0.29 17.41 -14.84
N ALA A 223 -0.21 18.71 -14.56
CA ALA A 223 -1.35 19.62 -14.56
C ALA A 223 -2.52 19.13 -13.67
N GLY A 224 -2.22 18.50 -12.53
CA GLY A 224 -3.22 17.96 -11.58
C GLY A 224 -3.83 16.63 -12.01
N ARG A 225 -3.30 15.98 -13.05
CA ARG A 225 -3.73 14.65 -13.51
C ARG A 225 -2.66 13.60 -13.17
N PRO A 226 -3.03 12.55 -12.41
CA PRO A 226 -2.09 11.49 -12.06
C PRO A 226 -1.73 10.64 -13.27
N LEU A 227 -0.44 10.31 -13.38
CA LEU A 227 0.11 9.33 -14.34
C LEU A 227 0.44 7.99 -13.68
N LEU A 228 0.48 7.95 -12.35
CA LEU A 228 0.67 6.74 -11.58
C LEU A 228 -0.57 6.41 -10.75
N ASP A 229 -0.97 5.14 -10.78
CA ASP A 229 -1.78 4.55 -9.71
C ASP A 229 -0.84 4.27 -8.52
N GLY A 230 -0.51 5.35 -7.80
CA GLY A 230 0.45 5.34 -6.70
C GLY A 230 -0.13 4.81 -5.39
N PHE A 231 0.35 5.35 -4.28
CA PHE A 231 -0.19 5.09 -2.95
C PHE A 231 -0.17 6.35 -2.07
N SER A 232 -1.03 6.38 -1.05
CA SER A 232 -1.17 7.54 -0.16
C SER A 232 0.04 7.70 0.78
N ALA A 233 0.28 8.91 1.29
CA ALA A 233 1.37 9.19 2.24
C ALA A 233 1.31 8.37 3.53
N GLY A 234 0.09 8.00 3.97
CA GLY A 234 -0.14 7.26 5.21
C GLY A 234 -0.27 5.75 5.00
N SER A 235 -0.09 5.24 3.78
CA SER A 235 -0.28 3.82 3.44
C SER A 235 1.05 3.09 3.33
N SER A 236 1.06 1.82 3.72
CA SER A 236 2.13 0.88 3.32
C SER A 236 2.13 0.69 1.80
N VAL A 237 3.28 0.37 1.24
CA VAL A 237 3.39 0.03 -0.19
C VAL A 237 2.74 -1.33 -0.44
N THR A 238 1.82 -1.39 -1.41
CA THR A 238 1.19 -2.64 -1.87
C THR A 238 1.61 -2.96 -3.30
N GLY A 239 1.60 -4.24 -3.66
CA GLY A 239 1.77 -4.68 -5.06
C GLY A 239 3.10 -4.27 -5.72
N GLY A 240 4.13 -3.91 -4.96
CA GLY A 240 5.41 -3.43 -5.52
C GLY A 240 5.39 -2.00 -6.03
N ARG A 241 4.29 -1.24 -5.88
CA ARG A 241 4.08 0.08 -6.49
C ARG A 241 5.28 1.01 -6.36
N GLY A 242 5.90 1.30 -7.51
CA GLY A 242 7.03 2.22 -7.64
C GLY A 242 8.37 1.72 -7.10
N GLN A 243 8.44 0.55 -6.48
CA GLN A 243 9.63 0.02 -5.83
C GLN A 243 10.69 -0.43 -6.84
N LEU A 244 11.95 -0.24 -6.45
CA LEU A 244 13.12 -0.79 -7.14
C LEU A 244 13.28 -2.27 -6.81
N LEU A 245 13.51 -3.09 -7.83
CA LEU A 245 13.61 -4.54 -7.73
C LEU A 245 15.09 -4.93 -7.90
N VAL A 246 15.82 -5.00 -6.79
CA VAL A 246 17.28 -5.17 -6.77
C VAL A 246 17.66 -6.14 -5.65
N PRO A 247 18.51 -7.16 -5.87
CA PRO A 247 19.33 -7.42 -7.06
C PRO A 247 18.72 -8.41 -8.06
N TRP A 248 17.40 -8.56 -8.10
CA TRP A 248 16.70 -9.20 -9.21
C TRP A 248 15.28 -8.62 -9.35
N PRO A 249 14.79 -8.45 -10.59
CA PRO A 249 13.38 -8.25 -10.84
C PRO A 249 12.64 -9.59 -10.79
N ASN A 250 11.34 -9.53 -10.57
CA ASN A 250 10.44 -10.68 -10.57
C ASN A 250 10.94 -11.84 -9.67
N ARG A 251 10.71 -13.10 -10.06
CA ARG A 251 10.86 -14.30 -9.20
C ARG A 251 12.23 -14.97 -9.30
N VAL A 252 12.60 -15.69 -8.25
CA VAL A 252 13.59 -16.77 -8.23
C VAL A 252 12.92 -17.99 -7.62
N GLY A 253 12.78 -19.06 -8.41
CA GLY A 253 12.08 -20.27 -8.04
C GLY A 253 12.72 -20.99 -6.86
N ASP A 254 11.90 -21.40 -5.89
CA ASP A 254 12.34 -22.05 -4.65
C ASP A 254 13.32 -21.20 -3.81
N GLY A 255 13.56 -19.94 -4.21
CA GLY A 255 14.62 -19.09 -3.70
C GLY A 255 16.02 -19.69 -3.86
N ARG A 256 16.23 -20.72 -4.69
CA ARG A 256 17.52 -21.43 -4.80
C ARG A 256 18.23 -21.08 -6.08
N TYR A 257 19.55 -20.94 -6.04
CA TYR A 257 20.35 -20.78 -7.25
C TYR A 257 21.80 -21.20 -7.00
N ASP A 258 22.50 -21.58 -8.06
CA ASP A 258 23.92 -21.90 -8.02
C ASP A 258 24.74 -20.77 -8.63
N PHE A 259 25.75 -20.30 -7.91
CA PHE A 259 26.63 -19.24 -8.39
C PHE A 259 28.03 -19.36 -7.79
N GLY A 260 29.06 -19.24 -8.64
CA GLY A 260 30.46 -19.31 -8.19
C GLY A 260 30.81 -20.61 -7.45
N GLY A 261 30.22 -21.73 -7.87
CA GLY A 261 30.41 -23.04 -7.23
C GLY A 261 29.67 -23.23 -5.89
N ARG A 262 28.79 -22.30 -5.50
CA ARG A 262 27.99 -22.37 -4.27
C ARG A 262 26.51 -22.51 -4.60
N SER A 263 25.82 -23.39 -3.89
CA SER A 263 24.35 -23.42 -3.84
C SER A 263 23.85 -22.46 -2.76
N LEU A 264 23.03 -21.48 -3.14
CA LEU A 264 22.57 -20.39 -2.30
C LEU A 264 21.04 -20.43 -2.16
N GLN A 265 20.54 -20.01 -0.99
CA GLN A 265 19.11 -20.01 -0.64
C GLN A 265 18.67 -18.62 -0.15
N LEU A 266 17.89 -17.94 -0.99
CA LEU A 266 17.19 -16.69 -0.69
C LEU A 266 15.99 -16.93 0.23
N PRO A 267 15.61 -15.94 1.06
CA PRO A 267 14.33 -15.94 1.75
C PRO A 267 13.15 -15.99 0.77
N LEU A 268 12.17 -16.83 1.06
CA LEU A 268 10.93 -16.87 0.30
C LEU A 268 10.04 -15.70 0.71
N THR A 269 9.71 -14.84 -0.26
CA THR A 269 8.91 -13.63 -0.05
C THR A 269 7.59 -13.65 -0.83
N GLU A 270 7.40 -14.66 -1.67
CA GLU A 270 6.13 -15.06 -2.28
C GLU A 270 5.86 -16.52 -1.85
N VAL A 271 5.39 -16.69 -0.60
CA VAL A 271 5.31 -17.99 0.08
C VAL A 271 4.38 -18.96 -0.66
N ASP A 272 3.20 -18.50 -1.09
CA ASP A 272 2.18 -19.34 -1.72
C ASP A 272 2.65 -19.98 -3.04
N LYS A 273 3.59 -19.32 -3.74
CA LYS A 273 4.18 -19.83 -5.00
C LYS A 273 5.59 -20.39 -4.82
N ASN A 274 6.06 -20.45 -3.58
CA ASN A 274 7.39 -20.92 -3.20
C ASN A 274 8.53 -20.17 -3.91
N ASN A 275 8.46 -18.84 -4.00
CA ASN A 275 9.47 -18.04 -4.70
C ASN A 275 10.09 -16.96 -3.80
N ALA A 276 11.31 -16.55 -4.13
CA ALA A 276 11.85 -15.26 -3.70
C ALA A 276 11.52 -14.21 -4.77
N ILE A 277 10.91 -13.08 -4.41
CA ILE A 277 10.42 -12.11 -5.39
C ILE A 277 10.93 -10.68 -5.12
N HIS A 278 11.32 -10.01 -6.21
CA HIS A 278 11.61 -8.57 -6.30
C HIS A 278 12.82 -8.08 -5.49
N GLY A 279 13.84 -8.92 -5.33
CA GLY A 279 15.08 -8.52 -4.70
C GLY A 279 14.96 -8.25 -3.20
N LEU A 280 15.96 -7.55 -2.68
CA LEU A 280 16.23 -7.35 -1.25
C LEU A 280 16.11 -5.88 -0.83
N LEU A 281 16.11 -4.93 -1.78
CA LEU A 281 16.15 -3.50 -1.47
C LEU A 281 14.80 -2.80 -1.39
N ARG A 282 13.69 -3.46 -1.77
CA ARG A 282 12.35 -2.85 -1.80
C ARG A 282 11.83 -2.43 -0.42
N TRP A 283 12.33 -3.05 0.65
CA TRP A 283 11.97 -2.76 2.04
C TRP A 283 13.12 -2.12 2.85
N THR A 284 14.16 -1.67 2.17
CA THR A 284 15.32 -1.00 2.80
C THR A 284 15.14 0.50 2.74
N LEU A 285 15.63 1.24 3.75
CA LEU A 285 15.68 2.70 3.69
C LEU A 285 16.81 3.16 2.77
N TRP A 286 16.50 4.08 1.87
CA TRP A 286 17.48 4.74 1.02
C TRP A 286 17.85 6.10 1.59
N LYS A 287 19.12 6.47 1.46
CA LYS A 287 19.62 7.76 1.93
C LYS A 287 19.51 8.80 0.83
N LEU A 288 19.11 10.01 1.18
CA LEU A 288 19.23 11.16 0.30
C LEU A 288 20.71 11.50 0.11
N LEU A 289 21.18 11.52 -1.15
CA LEU A 289 22.56 11.89 -1.48
C LEU A 289 22.64 13.30 -2.06
N ALA A 290 21.68 13.66 -2.92
CA ALA A 290 21.57 15.01 -3.50
C ALA A 290 20.12 15.31 -3.89
N ARG A 291 19.78 16.59 -3.95
CA ARG A 291 18.45 17.06 -4.35
C ARG A 291 18.53 18.44 -5.00
N THR A 292 17.74 18.63 -6.04
CA THR A 292 17.32 19.92 -6.61
C THR A 292 15.78 19.97 -6.61
N ASP A 293 15.19 21.04 -7.12
CA ASP A 293 13.74 21.13 -7.24
C ASP A 293 13.18 20.08 -8.20
N ASP A 294 13.93 19.72 -9.24
CA ASP A 294 13.52 18.82 -10.31
C ASP A 294 14.17 17.43 -10.26
N ALA A 295 15.13 17.18 -9.35
CA ALA A 295 15.80 15.89 -9.24
C ALA A 295 16.11 15.45 -7.80
N VAL A 296 16.13 14.14 -7.59
CA VAL A 296 16.60 13.51 -6.36
C VAL A 296 17.53 12.34 -6.68
N LEU A 297 18.65 12.28 -5.98
CA LEU A 297 19.59 11.16 -6.02
C LEU A 297 19.58 10.46 -4.66
N LEU A 298 19.23 9.17 -4.70
CA LEU A 298 19.18 8.29 -3.53
C LEU A 298 20.29 7.25 -3.60
N GLY A 299 20.72 6.76 -2.44
CA GLY A 299 21.70 5.67 -2.35
C GLY A 299 21.43 4.71 -1.20
N THR A 300 21.77 3.45 -1.41
CA THR A 300 21.77 2.42 -0.37
C THR A 300 22.88 1.40 -0.64
N THR A 301 23.25 0.66 0.40
CA THR A 301 24.23 -0.42 0.32
C THR A 301 23.51 -1.73 0.61
N LEU A 302 23.54 -2.65 -0.35
CA LEU A 302 23.13 -4.03 -0.16
C LEU A 302 24.27 -4.79 0.49
N CYS A 303 24.23 -4.94 1.81
CA CYS A 303 25.19 -5.76 2.54
C CYS A 303 24.97 -7.25 2.25
N PRO A 304 26.05 -8.07 2.32
CA PRO A 304 25.92 -9.53 2.31
C PRO A 304 24.90 -10.01 3.34
N GLN A 305 23.99 -10.89 2.93
CA GLN A 305 22.93 -11.42 3.78
C GLN A 305 22.55 -12.84 3.36
N PRO A 306 21.73 -13.58 4.13
CA PRO A 306 21.37 -14.95 3.80
C PRO A 306 20.88 -15.11 2.36
N GLY A 307 21.50 -16.04 1.63
CA GLY A 307 21.18 -16.32 0.24
C GLY A 307 21.79 -15.36 -0.79
N TYR A 308 22.35 -14.23 -0.37
CA TYR A 308 23.01 -13.28 -1.26
C TYR A 308 24.25 -12.68 -0.57
N PRO A 309 25.40 -13.37 -0.61
CA PRO A 309 26.61 -12.98 0.12
C PRO A 309 27.46 -11.91 -0.59
N PHE A 310 26.85 -11.06 -1.43
CA PHE A 310 27.57 -10.06 -2.24
C PHE A 310 27.26 -8.64 -1.77
N LEU A 311 28.27 -7.76 -1.86
CA LEU A 311 28.18 -6.36 -1.46
C LEU A 311 27.97 -5.49 -2.71
N LEU A 312 26.84 -4.77 -2.76
CA LEU A 312 26.56 -3.79 -3.83
C LEU A 312 26.28 -2.41 -3.24
N ASP A 313 26.83 -1.37 -3.86
CA ASP A 313 26.33 0.00 -3.68
C ASP A 313 25.38 0.33 -4.82
N VAL A 314 24.18 0.81 -4.47
CA VAL A 314 23.12 1.11 -5.43
C VAL A 314 22.66 2.54 -5.29
N ARG A 315 22.56 3.25 -6.41
CA ARG A 315 22.07 4.62 -6.49
C ARG A 315 20.90 4.70 -7.46
N ALA A 316 19.92 5.53 -7.14
CA ALA A 316 18.76 5.78 -7.98
C ALA A 316 18.58 7.29 -8.13
N GLU A 317 18.64 7.79 -9.36
CA GLU A 317 18.33 9.18 -9.69
C GLU A 317 16.95 9.25 -10.34
N TYR A 318 16.12 10.18 -9.87
CA TYR A 318 14.87 10.57 -10.50
C TYR A 318 14.98 12.04 -10.88
N ARG A 319 14.66 12.37 -12.13
CA ARG A 319 14.75 13.74 -12.65
C ARG A 319 13.55 14.05 -13.55
N LEU A 320 12.84 15.12 -13.23
CA LEU A 320 11.86 15.74 -14.11
C LEU A 320 12.55 16.70 -15.07
N GLY A 321 12.12 16.68 -16.33
CA GLY A 321 12.54 17.60 -17.37
C GLY A 321 11.38 17.94 -18.29
N PRO A 322 11.61 18.69 -19.38
CA PRO A 322 10.55 19.13 -20.28
C PRO A 322 9.77 17.96 -20.89
N ASP A 323 10.45 16.84 -21.17
CA ASP A 323 9.86 15.67 -21.81
C ASP A 323 9.25 14.65 -20.84
N GLY A 324 9.37 14.87 -19.53
CA GLY A 324 8.82 14.00 -18.50
C GLY A 324 9.81 13.56 -17.42
N LEU A 325 9.53 12.43 -16.78
CA LEU A 325 10.36 11.83 -15.74
C LEU A 325 11.39 10.88 -16.33
N SER A 326 12.66 11.01 -15.91
CA SER A 326 13.72 10.05 -16.17
C SER A 326 14.18 9.38 -14.87
N THR A 327 14.51 8.10 -14.96
CA THR A 327 15.03 7.31 -13.85
C THR A 327 16.28 6.56 -14.26
N VAL A 328 17.30 6.61 -13.41
CA VAL A 328 18.57 5.92 -13.62
C VAL A 328 18.95 5.16 -12.36
N VAL A 329 19.14 3.86 -12.49
CA VAL A 329 19.60 2.99 -11.39
C VAL A 329 21.00 2.52 -11.72
N HIS A 330 21.95 2.89 -10.86
CA HIS A 330 23.33 2.46 -10.92
C HIS A 330 23.59 1.46 -9.81
N ALA A 331 24.16 0.31 -10.13
CA ALA A 331 24.69 -0.62 -9.14
C ALA A 331 26.18 -0.87 -9.40
N THR A 332 26.98 -0.84 -8.35
CA THR A 332 28.41 -1.16 -8.39
C THR A 332 28.68 -2.29 -7.41
N ASN A 333 29.41 -3.31 -7.85
CA ASN A 333 29.93 -4.31 -6.93
C ASN A 333 31.14 -3.73 -6.19
N THR A 334 30.95 -3.40 -4.92
CA THR A 334 32.01 -2.89 -4.03
C THR A 334 32.63 -3.98 -3.16
N GLY A 335 32.22 -5.24 -3.37
CA GLY A 335 32.82 -6.42 -2.77
C GLY A 335 34.07 -6.90 -3.49
N THR A 336 34.52 -8.10 -3.10
CA THR A 336 35.77 -8.72 -3.59
C THR A 336 35.55 -9.93 -4.51
N GLU A 337 34.30 -10.36 -4.70
CA GLU A 337 33.91 -11.49 -5.54
C GLU A 337 32.92 -11.05 -6.63
N PRO A 338 32.85 -11.74 -7.79
CA PRO A 338 31.81 -11.49 -8.79
C PRO A 338 30.40 -11.65 -8.19
N ALA A 339 29.44 -10.80 -8.58
CA ALA A 339 28.09 -10.79 -8.02
C ALA A 339 27.01 -10.98 -9.12
N PRO A 340 26.07 -11.93 -8.98
CA PRO A 340 24.94 -12.07 -9.88
C PRO A 340 23.95 -10.92 -9.65
N TYR A 341 23.47 -10.30 -10.73
CA TYR A 341 22.69 -9.07 -10.65
C TYR A 341 21.62 -9.01 -11.75
N GLY A 342 20.46 -8.50 -11.33
CA GLY A 342 19.40 -8.00 -12.18
C GLY A 342 18.74 -6.80 -11.52
N VAL A 343 18.04 -6.01 -12.32
CA VAL A 343 17.31 -4.84 -11.83
C VAL A 343 16.03 -4.60 -12.61
N GLY A 344 15.01 -4.11 -11.91
CA GLY A 344 13.86 -3.49 -12.51
C GLY A 344 13.18 -2.50 -11.60
N GLN A 345 12.05 -1.97 -12.04
CA GLN A 345 11.22 -1.08 -11.23
C GLN A 345 9.75 -1.26 -11.57
N HIS A 346 8.88 -1.14 -10.58
CA HIS A 346 7.48 -1.59 -10.67
C HIS A 346 6.44 -0.44 -10.59
N PRO A 347 6.48 0.57 -11.48
CA PRO A 347 5.48 1.65 -11.48
C PRO A 347 4.15 1.12 -12.04
N TYR A 348 3.02 1.51 -11.41
CA TYR A 348 1.69 1.29 -11.98
C TYR A 348 1.23 2.58 -12.64
N LEU A 349 0.95 2.50 -13.94
CA LEU A 349 0.57 3.62 -14.77
C LEU A 349 -0.94 3.72 -14.88
N THR A 350 -1.44 4.95 -14.96
CA THR A 350 -2.82 5.27 -15.32
C THR A 350 -2.83 6.42 -16.32
N VAL A 351 -3.85 6.44 -17.17
CA VAL A 351 -4.12 7.56 -18.09
C VAL A 351 -5.40 8.32 -17.69
N GLY A 352 -5.83 8.14 -16.43
CA GLY A 352 -7.03 8.75 -15.87
C GLY A 352 -8.31 7.94 -16.09
N THR A 353 -8.22 6.70 -16.56
CA THR A 353 -9.35 5.78 -16.62
C THR A 353 -9.63 5.17 -15.25
N GLY A 354 -10.89 4.84 -14.96
CA GLY A 354 -11.25 4.14 -13.72
C GLY A 354 -10.69 2.71 -13.66
N LEU A 355 -10.71 2.01 -14.80
CA LEU A 355 -10.12 0.69 -15.00
C LEU A 355 -9.25 0.67 -16.27
N VAL A 356 -8.34 -0.30 -16.38
CA VAL A 356 -7.38 -0.41 -17.49
C VAL A 356 -7.96 -1.07 -18.75
N ASP A 357 -9.15 -1.66 -18.67
CA ASP A 357 -9.79 -2.43 -19.75
C ASP A 357 -9.90 -1.63 -21.06
N GLY A 358 -10.23 -0.34 -20.96
CA GLY A 358 -10.32 0.56 -22.11
C GLY A 358 -8.99 1.16 -22.56
N VAL A 359 -7.91 1.04 -21.77
CA VAL A 359 -6.62 1.65 -22.10
C VAL A 359 -6.05 0.99 -23.35
N VAL A 360 -5.62 1.81 -24.31
CA VAL A 360 -4.97 1.33 -25.53
C VAL A 360 -3.49 1.13 -25.23
N LEU A 361 -3.06 -0.12 -25.20
CA LEU A 361 -1.70 -0.54 -24.91
C LEU A 361 -0.94 -0.82 -26.21
N THR A 362 0.30 -0.34 -26.29
CA THR A 362 1.27 -0.75 -27.31
C THR A 362 2.53 -1.27 -26.63
N VAL A 363 2.96 -2.48 -26.97
CA VAL A 363 4.21 -3.09 -26.47
C VAL A 363 5.06 -3.47 -27.69
N PRO A 364 6.24 -2.85 -27.88
CA PRO A 364 7.06 -3.06 -29.07
C PRO A 364 7.91 -4.33 -28.91
N ALA A 365 7.29 -5.48 -28.65
CA ALA A 365 7.97 -6.73 -28.35
C ALA A 365 7.58 -7.84 -29.32
N ARG A 366 8.56 -8.64 -29.75
CA ARG A 366 8.33 -9.77 -30.67
C ARG A 366 8.00 -11.08 -29.96
N TYR A 367 8.34 -11.18 -28.67
CA TYR A 367 8.17 -12.41 -27.89
C TYR A 367 7.58 -12.15 -26.51
N LEU A 368 6.85 -13.14 -26.00
CA LEU A 368 6.45 -13.23 -24.60
C LEU A 368 7.12 -14.43 -23.93
N LEU A 369 7.29 -14.36 -22.61
CA LEU A 369 7.71 -15.50 -21.80
C LEU A 369 6.46 -16.18 -21.23
N ARG A 370 6.29 -17.45 -21.58
CA ARG A 370 5.27 -18.28 -20.93
C ARG A 370 5.74 -18.66 -19.55
N THR A 371 4.81 -18.63 -18.60
CA THR A 371 5.06 -19.03 -17.23
C THR A 371 4.22 -20.24 -16.83
N ASP A 372 4.70 -20.99 -15.86
CA ASP A 372 3.88 -21.95 -15.11
C ASP A 372 2.96 -21.24 -14.09
N ASP A 373 2.21 -22.02 -13.30
CA ASP A 373 1.30 -21.51 -12.27
C ASP A 373 2.03 -20.76 -11.13
N ARG A 374 3.36 -20.97 -11.01
CA ARG A 374 4.22 -20.27 -10.05
C ARG A 374 4.74 -18.94 -10.61
N GLY A 375 4.45 -18.62 -11.88
CA GLY A 375 4.97 -17.44 -12.55
C GLY A 375 6.44 -17.58 -12.99
N LEU A 376 6.97 -18.80 -13.08
CA LEU A 376 8.33 -19.08 -13.52
C LEU A 376 8.36 -19.34 -15.04
N PRO A 377 9.32 -18.79 -15.80
CA PRO A 377 9.36 -18.99 -17.24
C PRO A 377 9.58 -20.46 -17.62
N VAL A 378 8.73 -20.98 -18.50
CA VAL A 378 8.82 -22.34 -19.07
C VAL A 378 9.15 -22.33 -20.57
N GLY A 379 9.10 -21.16 -21.20
CA GLY A 379 9.41 -21.02 -22.62
C GLY A 379 9.23 -19.59 -23.13
N ARG A 380 9.67 -19.37 -24.37
CA ARG A 380 9.51 -18.12 -25.10
C ARG A 380 8.71 -18.37 -26.37
N GLU A 381 7.67 -17.59 -26.60
CA GLU A 381 6.79 -17.71 -27.77
C GLU A 381 6.71 -16.37 -28.53
N PRO A 382 6.56 -16.39 -29.86
CA PRO A 382 6.29 -15.18 -30.63
C PRO A 382 4.91 -14.63 -30.25
N VAL A 383 4.76 -13.30 -30.24
CA VAL A 383 3.45 -12.67 -30.00
C VAL A 383 2.52 -12.75 -31.21
N ASP A 384 3.09 -12.93 -32.41
CA ASP A 384 2.36 -12.91 -33.69
C ASP A 384 1.18 -13.88 -33.71
N GLY A 385 -0.01 -13.37 -34.04
CA GLY A 385 -1.25 -14.16 -34.06
C GLY A 385 -1.80 -14.55 -32.68
N THR A 386 -1.22 -14.06 -31.58
CA THR A 386 -1.72 -14.30 -30.22
C THR A 386 -2.49 -13.09 -29.67
N PRO A 387 -3.33 -13.26 -28.62
CA PRO A 387 -3.97 -12.14 -27.91
C PRO A 387 -2.97 -11.16 -27.26
N TYR A 388 -1.70 -11.56 -27.13
CA TYR A 388 -0.63 -10.76 -26.52
C TYR A 388 0.13 -9.90 -27.55
N ASP A 389 -0.31 -9.88 -28.82
CA ASP A 389 0.26 -9.00 -29.84
C ASP A 389 -0.21 -7.56 -29.64
N PHE A 390 0.54 -6.80 -28.85
CA PHE A 390 0.36 -5.37 -28.64
C PHE A 390 1.30 -4.53 -29.51
N ARG A 391 1.94 -5.09 -30.54
CA ARG A 391 2.82 -4.30 -31.43
C ARG A 391 2.04 -3.23 -32.18
N ALA A 392 0.80 -3.55 -32.56
CA ALA A 392 -0.20 -2.58 -32.93
C ALA A 392 -1.04 -2.21 -31.69
N GLY A 393 -1.19 -0.91 -31.43
CA GLY A 393 -1.94 -0.42 -30.28
C GLY A 393 -3.38 -0.93 -30.27
N ARG A 394 -3.81 -1.52 -29.15
CA ARG A 394 -5.17 -2.04 -28.97
C ARG A 394 -5.63 -1.92 -27.51
N PRO A 395 -6.95 -1.91 -27.24
CA PRO A 395 -7.46 -2.01 -25.88
C PRO A 395 -6.94 -3.26 -25.18
N ILE A 396 -6.64 -3.13 -23.88
CA ILE A 396 -6.30 -4.28 -23.03
C ILE A 396 -7.49 -5.26 -22.97
N GLY A 397 -8.72 -4.73 -22.88
CA GLY A 397 -9.92 -5.55 -22.76
C GLY A 397 -9.95 -6.34 -21.46
N ASP A 398 -10.54 -7.53 -21.48
CA ASP A 398 -10.61 -8.46 -20.36
C ASP A 398 -9.33 -9.29 -20.15
N LEU A 399 -8.31 -9.07 -20.98
CA LEU A 399 -7.06 -9.81 -20.91
C LEU A 399 -6.38 -9.56 -19.56
N ARG A 400 -6.00 -10.67 -18.91
CA ARG A 400 -5.22 -10.67 -17.68
C ARG A 400 -3.75 -10.79 -18.06
N LEU A 401 -3.01 -9.74 -17.80
CA LEU A 401 -1.57 -9.69 -18.04
C LEU A 401 -0.86 -9.85 -16.69
N ASP A 402 0.04 -10.81 -16.65
CA ASP A 402 1.17 -10.91 -15.73
C ASP A 402 2.32 -11.49 -16.58
N THR A 403 2.66 -10.74 -17.64
CA THR A 403 3.39 -11.28 -18.79
C THR A 403 4.68 -10.50 -19.04
N ALA A 404 5.80 -11.22 -19.06
CA ALA A 404 7.09 -10.68 -19.46
C ALA A 404 7.23 -10.71 -20.99
N PHE A 405 7.61 -9.59 -21.58
CA PHE A 405 7.88 -9.44 -23.01
C PHE A 405 9.36 -9.18 -23.28
N THR A 406 9.84 -9.61 -24.44
CA THR A 406 11.25 -9.45 -24.88
C THR A 406 11.38 -9.33 -26.40
N GLY A 407 12.61 -9.13 -26.88
CA GLY A 407 12.88 -8.82 -28.28
C GLY A 407 12.31 -7.47 -28.66
N LEU A 408 12.63 -6.45 -27.85
CA LEU A 408 12.09 -5.10 -27.97
C LEU A 408 12.57 -4.42 -29.26
N ASP A 409 11.63 -3.90 -30.04
CA ASP A 409 11.90 -3.03 -31.18
C ASP A 409 12.33 -1.65 -30.67
N ARG A 410 13.53 -1.21 -31.06
CA ARG A 410 14.14 0.03 -30.61
C ARG A 410 14.16 1.05 -31.74
N GLY A 411 13.89 2.31 -31.39
CA GLY A 411 14.02 3.43 -32.29
C GLY A 411 15.49 3.81 -32.55
N PRO A 412 15.74 4.81 -33.40
CA PRO A 412 17.09 5.27 -33.74
C PRO A 412 17.91 5.78 -32.55
N ASP A 413 17.24 6.22 -31.48
CA ASP A 413 17.83 6.67 -30.22
C ASP A 413 18.17 5.50 -29.27
N GLY A 414 17.99 4.26 -29.72
CA GLY A 414 18.26 3.05 -28.95
C GLY A 414 17.20 2.74 -27.89
N ARG A 415 16.08 3.47 -27.82
CA ARG A 415 15.01 3.23 -26.83
C ARG A 415 13.86 2.43 -27.44
N ALA A 416 13.28 1.53 -26.65
CA ALA A 416 11.96 0.96 -26.97
C ALA A 416 10.88 1.75 -26.22
N VAL A 417 9.68 1.85 -26.77
CA VAL A 417 8.59 2.65 -26.20
C VAL A 417 7.35 1.80 -25.98
N VAL A 418 7.00 1.54 -24.72
CA VAL A 418 5.68 1.00 -24.36
C VAL A 418 4.73 2.19 -24.18
N ARG A 419 3.57 2.17 -24.83
CA ARG A 419 2.63 3.30 -24.79
C ARG A 419 1.31 2.90 -24.17
N LEU A 420 0.81 3.74 -23.26
CA LEU A 420 -0.56 3.70 -22.77
C LEU A 420 -1.27 4.96 -23.26
N ALA A 421 -2.32 4.77 -24.05
CA ALA A 421 -3.15 5.86 -24.56
C ALA A 421 -4.56 5.80 -23.94
N HIS A 422 -5.11 6.98 -23.63
CA HIS A 422 -6.50 7.09 -23.21
C HIS A 422 -7.42 6.69 -24.38
N PRO A 423 -8.50 5.91 -24.14
CA PRO A 423 -9.35 5.41 -25.23
C PRO A 423 -10.07 6.49 -26.03
N SER A 424 -10.40 7.61 -25.39
CA SER A 424 -11.27 8.65 -25.95
C SER A 424 -10.68 10.04 -25.96
N GLU A 425 -9.50 10.23 -25.38
CA GLU A 425 -8.85 11.54 -25.28
C GLU A 425 -7.47 11.45 -25.91
N PRO A 426 -7.00 12.49 -26.61
CA PRO A 426 -5.71 12.48 -27.30
C PRO A 426 -4.55 12.69 -26.31
N ARG A 427 -4.52 11.88 -25.24
CA ARG A 427 -3.50 11.91 -24.18
C ARG A 427 -3.03 10.52 -23.79
N GLY A 428 -1.85 10.45 -23.19
CA GLY A 428 -1.30 9.21 -22.65
C GLY A 428 0.12 9.37 -22.14
N VAL A 429 0.75 8.23 -21.85
CA VAL A 429 2.11 8.18 -21.32
C VAL A 429 2.91 7.12 -22.06
N ASP A 430 4.13 7.50 -22.43
CA ASP A 430 5.12 6.63 -23.02
C ASP A 430 6.15 6.21 -21.97
N VAL A 431 6.37 4.90 -21.83
CA VAL A 431 7.43 4.32 -21.02
C VAL A 431 8.64 4.10 -21.90
N LEU A 432 9.67 4.92 -21.68
CA LEU A 432 10.90 4.90 -22.45
C LEU A 432 11.85 3.85 -21.84
N LEU A 433 12.08 2.76 -22.55
CA LEU A 433 12.96 1.66 -22.14
C LEU A 433 14.36 1.86 -22.74
N GLY A 434 15.28 2.40 -21.95
CA GLY A 434 16.62 2.80 -22.38
C GLY A 434 17.72 1.79 -22.09
N GLU A 435 18.91 2.28 -21.77
CA GLU A 435 20.09 1.49 -21.41
C GLU A 435 19.77 0.45 -20.33
N GLY A 436 20.35 -0.74 -20.45
CA GLY A 436 20.17 -1.83 -19.48
C GLY A 436 18.81 -2.53 -19.53
N THR A 437 17.81 -2.01 -20.24
CA THR A 437 16.51 -2.68 -20.39
C THR A 437 16.58 -3.78 -21.43
N ARG A 438 16.09 -4.98 -21.12
CA ARG A 438 16.01 -6.11 -22.07
C ARG A 438 14.63 -6.75 -22.11
N TYR A 439 13.89 -6.62 -21.01
CA TYR A 439 12.56 -7.18 -20.80
C TYR A 439 11.63 -6.09 -20.30
N VAL A 440 10.33 -6.27 -20.55
CA VAL A 440 9.28 -5.49 -19.89
C VAL A 440 8.21 -6.41 -19.34
N GLN A 441 7.91 -6.30 -18.04
CA GLN A 441 6.76 -6.97 -17.45
C GLN A 441 5.54 -6.07 -17.63
N VAL A 442 4.43 -6.63 -18.12
CA VAL A 442 3.14 -5.94 -18.11
C VAL A 442 2.21 -6.70 -17.17
N TYR A 443 1.75 -6.03 -16.12
CA TYR A 443 0.85 -6.62 -15.12
C TYR A 443 -0.37 -5.73 -14.89
N THR A 444 -1.57 -6.28 -15.14
CA THR A 444 -2.85 -5.56 -15.04
C THR A 444 -3.44 -5.57 -13.63
N GLY A 445 -2.71 -6.05 -12.62
CA GLY A 445 -3.15 -5.96 -11.23
C GLY A 445 -4.20 -7.00 -10.82
N ASP A 446 -4.52 -7.99 -11.66
CA ASP A 446 -5.65 -8.92 -11.43
C ASP A 446 -5.51 -9.77 -10.16
N THR A 447 -4.27 -10.02 -9.73
CA THR A 447 -3.96 -10.82 -8.54
C THR A 447 -3.64 -9.97 -7.31
N LEU A 448 -3.88 -8.65 -7.35
CA LEU A 448 -3.68 -7.80 -6.18
C LEU A 448 -4.59 -8.28 -5.02
N PRO A 449 -4.07 -8.32 -3.78
CA PRO A 449 -4.83 -8.82 -2.64
C PRO A 449 -6.13 -8.05 -2.41
N ASP A 450 -6.07 -6.72 -2.51
CA ASP A 450 -7.23 -5.83 -2.43
C ASP A 450 -7.98 -5.80 -3.78
N PRO A 451 -9.22 -6.33 -3.84
CA PRO A 451 -10.03 -6.30 -5.06
C PRO A 451 -10.30 -4.89 -5.57
N GLY A 452 -10.37 -3.88 -4.68
CA GLY A 452 -10.60 -2.48 -5.03
C GLY A 452 -9.40 -1.82 -5.71
N GLN A 453 -8.22 -2.46 -5.69
CA GLN A 453 -7.02 -1.99 -6.40
C GLN A 453 -6.77 -2.72 -7.72
N ARG A 454 -7.48 -3.82 -8.00
CA ARG A 454 -7.28 -4.59 -9.22
C ARG A 454 -7.62 -3.74 -10.43
N ARG A 455 -6.77 -3.82 -11.46
CA ARG A 455 -7.03 -3.20 -12.77
C ARG A 455 -7.24 -1.69 -12.77
N ARG A 456 -6.85 -0.97 -11.70
CA ARG A 456 -6.88 0.51 -11.64
C ARG A 456 -5.69 1.17 -12.34
N GLY A 457 -4.59 0.44 -12.44
CA GLY A 457 -3.40 0.83 -13.20
C GLY A 457 -2.71 -0.40 -13.77
N VAL A 458 -1.87 -0.20 -14.78
CA VAL A 458 -1.07 -1.26 -15.39
C VAL A 458 0.37 -1.07 -14.93
N ALA A 459 0.94 -2.08 -14.29
CA ALA A 459 2.37 -2.10 -14.05
C ALA A 459 3.11 -2.35 -15.36
N VAL A 460 4.06 -1.47 -15.68
CA VAL A 460 4.97 -1.62 -16.82
C VAL A 460 6.38 -1.55 -16.28
N GLU A 461 6.99 -2.71 -16.09
CA GLU A 461 8.25 -2.84 -15.37
C GLU A 461 9.40 -2.96 -16.35
N ALA A 462 10.24 -1.93 -16.43
CA ALA A 462 11.51 -2.04 -17.12
C ALA A 462 12.41 -3.03 -16.37
N MET A 463 12.92 -4.06 -17.04
CA MET A 463 13.76 -5.09 -16.43
C MET A 463 15.03 -5.37 -17.23
N SER A 464 16.14 -5.61 -16.54
CA SER A 464 17.43 -5.97 -17.17
C SER A 464 17.53 -7.42 -17.56
N CYS A 465 16.78 -8.31 -16.89
CA CYS A 465 16.79 -9.74 -17.07
C CYS A 465 15.37 -10.31 -16.86
N PRO A 466 15.08 -11.54 -17.32
CA PRO A 466 13.76 -12.14 -17.16
C PRO A 466 13.54 -12.62 -15.71
N PRO A 467 12.30 -13.00 -15.37
CA PRO A 467 12.07 -13.79 -14.17
C PRO A 467 12.96 -15.04 -14.16
N ASP A 468 13.37 -15.45 -12.97
CA ASP A 468 14.20 -16.63 -12.72
C ASP A 468 15.61 -16.62 -13.34
N ALA A 469 16.13 -15.43 -13.68
CA ALA A 469 17.48 -15.27 -14.25
C ALA A 469 18.59 -15.84 -13.35
N PHE A 470 18.43 -15.80 -12.03
CA PHE A 470 19.42 -16.34 -11.08
C PHE A 470 19.58 -17.87 -11.22
N ARG A 471 18.50 -18.59 -11.54
CA ARG A 471 18.53 -20.05 -11.75
C ARG A 471 18.86 -20.42 -13.17
N SER A 472 18.23 -19.74 -14.13
CA SER A 472 18.37 -20.06 -15.55
C SER A 472 19.66 -19.55 -16.16
N GLY A 473 20.31 -18.55 -15.54
CA GLY A 473 21.44 -17.81 -16.11
C GLY A 473 21.06 -16.93 -17.31
N THR A 474 19.78 -16.90 -17.72
CA THR A 474 19.34 -16.18 -18.92
C THR A 474 19.44 -14.68 -18.70
N ASP A 475 20.25 -13.99 -19.50
CA ASP A 475 20.50 -12.55 -19.42
C ASP A 475 20.85 -12.04 -18.01
N LEU A 476 21.36 -12.91 -17.13
CA LEU A 476 21.83 -12.53 -15.81
C LEU A 476 23.11 -11.71 -15.96
N THR A 477 23.13 -10.51 -15.37
CA THR A 477 24.37 -9.72 -15.32
C THR A 477 25.26 -10.28 -14.22
N VAL A 478 26.56 -10.41 -14.49
CA VAL A 478 27.57 -10.68 -13.45
C VAL A 478 28.45 -9.45 -13.32
N LEU A 479 28.43 -8.84 -12.13
CA LEU A 479 29.26 -7.68 -11.82
C LEU A 479 30.57 -8.16 -11.21
N GLU A 480 31.66 -8.02 -11.94
CA GLU A 480 33.02 -8.18 -11.39
C GLU A 480 33.29 -7.15 -10.28
N PRO A 481 34.23 -7.39 -9.36
CA PRO A 481 34.63 -6.40 -8.36
C PRO A 481 34.99 -5.05 -9.00
N GLY A 482 34.35 -3.98 -8.54
CA GLY A 482 34.48 -2.62 -9.08
C GLY A 482 33.67 -2.34 -10.36
N ALA A 483 33.07 -3.35 -10.99
CA ALA A 483 32.22 -3.16 -12.16
C ALA A 483 30.85 -2.60 -11.78
N SER A 484 30.23 -1.89 -12.74
CA SER A 484 28.93 -1.25 -12.58
C SER A 484 27.96 -1.65 -13.69
N HIS A 485 26.67 -1.59 -13.36
CA HIS A 485 25.56 -1.69 -14.31
C HIS A 485 24.65 -0.47 -14.20
N VAL A 486 24.07 -0.06 -15.32
CA VAL A 486 23.12 1.05 -15.42
C VAL A 486 21.80 0.54 -16.01
N LEU A 487 20.68 0.83 -15.34
CA LEU A 487 19.34 0.71 -15.90
C LEU A 487 18.76 2.12 -16.08
N ARG A 488 18.39 2.49 -17.30
CA ARG A 488 17.76 3.76 -17.62
C ARG A 488 16.37 3.56 -18.21
N TRP A 489 15.39 4.20 -17.61
CA TRP A 489 14.02 4.24 -18.13
C TRP A 489 13.36 5.59 -17.82
N GLY A 490 12.17 5.85 -18.35
CA GLY A 490 11.45 7.10 -18.06
C GLY A 490 9.98 7.06 -18.46
N LEU A 491 9.26 8.11 -18.09
CA LEU A 491 7.85 8.35 -18.40
C LEU A 491 7.73 9.69 -19.13
N SER A 492 7.24 9.65 -20.36
CA SER A 492 7.01 10.83 -21.18
C SER A 492 5.50 11.01 -21.43
N PRO A 493 4.85 11.94 -20.71
CA PRO A 493 3.44 12.23 -20.92
C PRO A 493 3.21 13.10 -22.16
N TRP A 494 2.07 12.90 -22.81
CA TRP A 494 1.66 13.68 -23.98
C TRP A 494 0.16 13.95 -23.94
N GLY A 495 -0.26 15.13 -24.45
CA GLY A 495 -1.68 15.53 -24.45
C GLY A 495 -2.22 16.01 -23.10
N TYR A 496 -1.35 16.48 -22.19
CA TYR A 496 -1.73 17.01 -20.86
C TYR A 496 -1.65 18.55 -20.76
N ALA A 497 -1.30 19.23 -21.85
CA ALA A 497 -1.19 20.69 -21.94
C ALA A 497 -2.53 21.39 -22.20
#